data_AF-A0A939XLA8-F1
#
_entry.id   AF-A0A939XLA8-F1
#
_cell.length_a   1.000
_cell.length_b   1.000
_cell.length_c   1.000
_cell.angle_alpha   90.00
_cell.angle_beta   90.00
_cell.angle_gamma   90.00
#
_symmetry.space_group_name_H-M   'P 1'
#
loop_
_entity.id
_entity.type
_entity.pdbx_description
1 polymer ?
#
loop_
_entity_poly.entity_id
_entity_poly.type
_entity_poly.pdbx_seq_one_letter_code
_entity_poly.pdbx_strand_id
1 'polypeptide(L)'
;MRYRIVASMLVALLCCSCGVGNFSRNLSKAILDHDDPELVKYGVPSYLLLMDGLVEGDPEDGDLLAAASMLYAMYAGSFVEEPQRAALLARRAESYGERALCEQGNAGCGLKQRAYEDFVVELKKFDDEDDVPALYAFAVSWLLAIRA
;
A
#
# COMPACT_ATOMS: atom_id res chain seq x y z
N MET A 1 -42.22 20.87 3.41
CA MET A 1 -40.99 21.68 3.59
C MET A 1 -39.98 21.00 4.51
N ARG A 2 -40.36 20.56 5.73
CA ARG A 2 -39.50 19.82 6.67
C ARG A 2 -38.83 18.57 6.10
N TYR A 3 -39.55 17.73 5.36
CA TYR A 3 -39.00 16.49 4.78
C TYR A 3 -37.92 16.73 3.70
N ARG A 4 -38.01 17.85 2.96
CA ARG A 4 -37.00 18.21 1.95
C ARG A 4 -35.69 18.67 2.61
N ILE A 5 -35.78 19.39 3.73
CA ILE A 5 -34.62 19.84 4.49
C ILE A 5 -33.93 18.65 5.16
N VAL A 6 -34.69 17.71 5.72
CA VAL A 6 -34.15 16.48 6.33
C VAL A 6 -33.49 15.59 5.28
N ALA A 7 -34.11 15.43 4.10
CA ALA A 7 -33.51 14.68 2.99
C ALA A 7 -32.22 15.32 2.48
N SER A 8 -32.17 16.66 2.37
CA SER A 8 -30.96 17.39 1.98
C SER A 8 -29.84 17.28 3.02
N MET A 9 -30.15 17.29 4.32
CA MET A 9 -29.14 17.06 5.38
C MET A 9 -28.61 15.62 5.39
N LEU A 10 -29.46 14.62 5.15
CA LEU A 10 -29.06 13.21 5.08
C LEU A 10 -28.14 12.94 3.88
N VAL A 11 -28.45 13.51 2.71
CA VAL A 11 -27.60 13.40 1.51
C VAL A 11 -26.27 14.12 1.71
N ALA A 12 -26.26 15.29 2.37
CA ALA A 12 -25.02 16.00 2.69
C ALA A 12 -24.12 15.23 3.68
N LEU A 13 -24.70 14.52 4.67
CA LEU A 13 -23.93 13.68 5.59
C LEU A 13 -23.30 12.45 4.90
N LEU A 14 -23.96 11.89 3.88
CA LEU A 14 -23.48 10.72 3.12
C LEU A 14 -22.35 11.07 2.12
N CYS A 15 -22.18 12.34 1.74
CA CYS A 15 -21.17 12.76 0.75
C CYS A 15 -19.82 13.20 1.35
N CYS A 16 -19.64 13.23 2.67
CA CYS A 16 -18.40 13.69 3.31
C CYS A 16 -17.25 12.66 3.33
N SER A 17 -17.43 11.44 2.81
CA SER A 17 -16.34 10.44 2.75
C SER A 17 -15.34 10.65 1.59
N CYS A 18 -15.63 11.54 0.63
CA CYS A 18 -14.76 11.77 -0.52
C CYS A 18 -13.71 12.86 -0.24
N GLY A 19 -12.64 12.52 0.49
CA GLY A 19 -11.52 13.45 0.68
C GLY A 19 -10.14 12.82 0.81
N VAL A 20 -10.07 11.51 1.12
CA VAL A 20 -8.80 10.84 1.49
C VAL A 20 -8.27 9.92 0.39
N GLY A 21 -9.04 9.67 -0.68
CA GLY A 21 -8.74 8.59 -1.66
C GLY A 21 -7.37 8.66 -2.35
N ASN A 22 -6.70 9.82 -2.35
CA ASN A 22 -5.33 9.96 -2.88
C ASN A 22 -4.28 10.38 -1.85
N PHE A 23 -4.66 10.52 -0.57
CA PHE A 23 -3.75 11.02 0.46
C PHE A 23 -2.54 10.10 0.65
N SER A 24 -2.77 8.80 0.79
CA SER A 24 -1.73 7.78 1.00
C SER A 24 -0.70 7.76 -0.14
N ARG A 25 -1.20 7.78 -1.38
CA ARG A 25 -0.40 7.80 -2.62
C ARG A 25 0.42 9.09 -2.74
N ASN A 26 -0.23 10.24 -2.53
CA ASN A 26 0.44 11.54 -2.61
C ASN A 26 1.49 11.71 -1.52
N LEU A 27 1.20 11.26 -0.30
CA LEU A 27 2.15 11.29 0.81
C LEU A 27 3.35 10.39 0.52
N SER A 28 3.12 9.15 0.10
CA SER A 28 4.19 8.21 -0.23
C SER A 28 5.08 8.77 -1.34
N LYS A 29 4.48 9.34 -2.38
CA LYS A 29 5.21 10.02 -3.46
C LYS A 29 6.04 11.21 -2.93
N ALA A 30 5.45 12.08 -2.11
CA ALA A 30 6.16 13.24 -1.56
C ALA A 30 7.35 12.85 -0.67
N ILE A 31 7.24 11.72 0.06
CA ILE A 31 8.35 11.18 0.85
C ILE A 31 9.45 10.59 -0.04
N LEU A 32 9.06 9.83 -1.07
CA LEU A 32 10.01 9.20 -2.01
C LEU A 32 10.78 10.22 -2.85
N ASP A 33 10.12 11.31 -3.23
CA ASP A 33 10.69 12.39 -4.05
C ASP A 33 11.33 13.53 -3.20
N HIS A 34 11.58 13.30 -1.91
CA HIS A 34 12.09 14.35 -1.01
C HIS A 34 13.62 14.55 -1.13
N ASP A 35 14.07 15.80 -1.27
CA ASP A 35 15.49 16.15 -1.49
C ASP A 35 16.39 16.03 -0.25
N ASP A 36 15.81 15.85 0.95
CA ASP A 36 16.53 15.68 2.22
C ASP A 36 16.31 14.25 2.78
N PRO A 37 17.26 13.31 2.54
CA PRO A 37 17.16 11.95 3.04
C PRO A 37 17.27 11.82 4.56
N GLU A 38 17.92 12.78 5.22
CA GLU A 38 18.08 12.76 6.68
C GLU A 38 16.74 13.10 7.34
N LEU A 39 16.03 14.11 6.83
CA LEU A 39 14.67 14.42 7.27
C LEU A 39 13.72 13.23 7.05
N VAL A 40 13.78 12.60 5.86
CA VAL A 40 12.99 11.41 5.54
C VAL A 40 13.28 10.28 6.55
N LYS A 41 14.56 9.99 6.82
CA LYS A 41 14.97 8.95 7.77
C LYS A 41 14.32 9.14 9.14
N TYR A 42 14.26 10.37 9.64
CA TYR A 42 13.67 10.66 10.95
C TYR A 42 12.14 10.79 10.93
N GLY A 43 11.55 11.26 9.84
CA GLY A 43 10.10 11.50 9.73
C GLY A 43 9.27 10.27 9.36
N VAL A 44 9.78 9.41 8.47
CA VAL A 44 9.06 8.24 7.95
C VAL A 44 8.53 7.30 9.03
N PRO A 45 9.23 7.00 10.14
CA PRO A 45 8.69 6.14 11.19
C PRO A 45 7.30 6.54 11.70
N SER A 46 7.00 7.83 11.81
CA SER A 46 5.66 8.29 12.21
C SER A 46 4.62 8.05 11.12
N TYR A 47 4.99 8.23 9.85
CA TYR A 47 4.11 7.96 8.72
C TYR A 47 3.84 6.47 8.53
N LEU A 48 4.79 5.59 8.86
CA LEU A 48 4.56 4.14 8.87
C LEU A 48 3.42 3.77 9.83
N LEU A 49 3.40 4.34 11.04
CA LEU A 49 2.31 4.11 12.01
C LEU A 49 0.98 4.72 11.56
N LEU A 50 1.02 5.88 10.91
CA LEU A 50 -0.17 6.48 10.31
C LEU A 50 -0.75 5.56 9.23
N MET A 51 0.08 5.04 8.33
CA MET A 51 -0.35 4.13 7.27
C MET A 51 -0.93 2.84 7.85
N ASP A 52 -0.32 2.27 8.90
CA ASP A 52 -0.91 1.13 9.63
C ASP A 52 -2.32 1.44 10.13
N GLY A 53 -2.53 2.62 10.73
CA GLY A 53 -3.84 3.05 11.23
C GLY A 53 -4.86 3.30 10.12
N LEU A 54 -4.43 3.83 8.97
CA LEU A 54 -5.29 3.98 7.81
C LEU A 54 -5.70 2.61 7.26
N VAL A 55 -4.75 1.66 7.14
CA VAL A 55 -5.05 0.30 6.66
C VAL A 55 -5.97 -0.45 7.63
N GLU A 56 -5.85 -0.21 8.93
CA GLU A 56 -6.80 -0.75 9.91
C GLU A 56 -8.22 -0.18 9.70
N GLY A 57 -8.33 1.07 9.27
CA GLY A 57 -9.60 1.73 8.99
C GLY A 57 -10.25 1.28 7.67
N ASP A 58 -9.44 0.96 6.66
CA ASP A 58 -9.88 0.46 5.36
C ASP A 58 -8.94 -0.65 4.84
N PRO A 59 -9.15 -1.91 5.26
CA PRO A 59 -8.21 -3.00 5.01
C PRO A 59 -8.23 -3.56 3.58
N GLU A 60 -9.21 -3.16 2.77
CA GLU A 60 -9.43 -3.62 1.39
C GLU A 60 -9.12 -2.51 0.36
N ASP A 61 -8.65 -1.33 0.81
CA ASP A 61 -8.17 -0.28 -0.10
C ASP A 61 -6.81 -0.67 -0.71
N GLY A 62 -6.85 -1.20 -1.93
CA GLY A 62 -5.66 -1.64 -2.68
C GLY A 62 -4.62 -0.54 -2.90
N ASP A 63 -5.05 0.70 -3.12
CA ASP A 63 -4.13 1.84 -3.31
C ASP A 63 -3.41 2.20 -2.01
N LEU A 64 -4.14 2.20 -0.89
CA LEU A 64 -3.58 2.38 0.44
C LEU A 64 -2.60 1.27 0.81
N LEU A 65 -2.94 0.02 0.52
CA LEU A 65 -2.06 -1.14 0.75
C LEU A 65 -0.77 -1.04 -0.07
N ALA A 66 -0.86 -0.70 -1.36
CA ALA A 66 0.30 -0.52 -2.22
C ALA A 66 1.21 0.61 -1.72
N ALA A 67 0.62 1.75 -1.33
CA ALA A 67 1.34 2.87 -0.77
C ALA A 67 2.06 2.50 0.56
N ALA A 68 1.38 1.80 1.46
CA ALA A 68 1.95 1.32 2.72
C ALA A 68 3.13 0.36 2.46
N SER A 69 2.94 -0.60 1.55
CA SER A 69 3.98 -1.54 1.13
C SER A 69 5.24 -0.83 0.65
N MET A 70 5.09 0.11 -0.28
CA MET A 70 6.23 0.86 -0.84
C MET A 70 6.95 1.72 0.21
N LEU A 71 6.21 2.38 1.11
CA LEU A 71 6.81 3.20 2.15
C LEU A 71 7.64 2.36 3.14
N TYR A 72 7.10 1.22 3.58
CA TYR A 72 7.83 0.27 4.42
C TYR A 72 9.05 -0.31 3.70
N ALA A 73 8.91 -0.71 2.42
CA ALA A 73 9.99 -1.29 1.65
C ALA A 73 11.15 -0.30 1.47
N MET A 74 10.85 0.96 1.10
CA MET A 74 11.86 2.00 0.96
C MET A 74 12.57 2.25 2.29
N TYR A 75 11.83 2.39 3.39
CA TYR A 75 12.42 2.68 4.69
C TYR A 75 13.32 1.55 5.19
N ALA A 76 12.82 0.31 5.12
CA ALA A 76 13.56 -0.87 5.53
C ALA A 76 14.82 -1.09 4.67
N GLY A 77 14.72 -0.90 3.35
CA GLY A 77 15.83 -1.10 2.42
C GLY A 77 16.88 0.01 2.43
N SER A 78 16.51 1.24 2.80
CA SER A 78 17.40 2.41 2.67
C SER A 78 17.97 2.91 3.99
N PHE A 79 17.27 2.74 5.11
CA PHE A 79 17.59 3.42 6.36
C PHE A 79 17.82 2.50 7.58
N VAL A 80 17.47 1.22 7.49
CA VAL A 80 17.54 0.29 8.61
C VAL A 80 18.76 -0.63 8.47
N GLU A 81 19.74 -0.45 9.34
CA GLU A 81 21.00 -1.22 9.31
C GLU A 81 20.92 -2.51 10.14
N GLU A 82 20.08 -2.55 11.17
CA GLU A 82 19.93 -3.71 12.04
C GLU A 82 19.19 -4.84 11.28
N PRO A 83 19.83 -6.00 11.00
CA PRO A 83 19.26 -6.99 10.08
C PRO A 83 17.91 -7.54 10.53
N GLN A 84 17.75 -7.84 11.82
CA GLN A 84 16.50 -8.38 12.35
C GLN A 84 15.34 -7.39 12.20
N ARG A 85 15.62 -6.09 12.40
CA ARG A 85 14.63 -5.03 12.24
C ARG A 85 14.32 -4.77 10.76
N ALA A 86 15.34 -4.79 9.89
CA ALA A 86 15.14 -4.67 8.45
C ALA A 86 14.24 -5.79 7.93
N ALA A 87 14.52 -7.04 8.32
CA ALA A 87 13.71 -8.21 7.95
C ALA A 87 12.27 -8.13 8.47
N LEU A 88 12.07 -7.63 9.71
CA LEU A 88 10.73 -7.42 10.26
C LEU A 88 9.90 -6.42 9.41
N LEU A 89 10.51 -5.28 9.06
CA LEU A 89 9.84 -4.23 8.29
C LEU A 89 9.65 -4.62 6.82
N ALA A 90 10.61 -5.35 6.24
CA ALA A 90 10.49 -5.91 4.90
C ALA A 90 9.32 -6.91 4.79
N ARG A 91 9.15 -7.80 5.78
CA ARG A 91 7.99 -8.70 5.83
C ARG A 91 6.66 -7.95 5.96
N ARG A 92 6.63 -6.84 6.70
CA ARG A 92 5.43 -5.98 6.76
C ARG A 92 5.14 -5.34 5.41
N ALA A 93 6.17 -4.83 4.72
CA ALA A 93 6.03 -4.32 3.36
C ALA A 93 5.47 -5.38 2.40
N GLU A 94 6.01 -6.60 2.46
CA GLU A 94 5.58 -7.74 1.63
C GLU A 94 4.13 -8.10 1.91
N SER A 95 3.72 -8.16 3.19
CA SER A 95 2.34 -8.46 3.56
C SER A 95 1.35 -7.44 2.99
N TYR A 96 1.67 -6.14 3.03
CA TYR A 96 0.85 -5.12 2.38
C TYR A 96 0.86 -5.22 0.85
N GLY A 97 2.00 -5.58 0.25
CA GLY A 97 2.12 -5.80 -1.20
C GLY A 97 1.29 -6.98 -1.69
N GLU A 98 1.33 -8.12 -0.98
CA GLU A 98 0.50 -9.30 -1.28
C GLU A 98 -0.99 -8.97 -1.18
N ARG A 99 -1.39 -8.21 -0.15
CA ARG A 99 -2.78 -7.76 0.01
C ARG A 99 -3.19 -6.80 -1.11
N ALA A 100 -2.37 -5.80 -1.43
CA ALA A 100 -2.64 -4.88 -2.53
C ALA A 100 -2.85 -5.62 -3.87
N LEU A 101 -2.03 -6.64 -4.13
CA LEU A 101 -2.15 -7.46 -5.32
C LEU A 101 -3.42 -8.33 -5.31
N CYS A 102 -3.83 -8.80 -4.14
CA CYS A 102 -5.08 -9.55 -3.97
C CYS A 102 -6.32 -8.69 -4.27
N GLU A 103 -6.29 -7.39 -3.95
CA GLU A 103 -7.38 -6.46 -4.28
C GLU A 103 -7.52 -6.16 -5.79
N GLN A 104 -6.51 -6.48 -6.62
CA GLN A 104 -6.62 -6.44 -8.08
C GLN A 104 -7.33 -7.67 -8.67
N GLY A 105 -7.77 -8.60 -7.82
CA GLY A 105 -8.60 -9.74 -8.18
C GLY A 105 -7.98 -11.10 -7.85
N ASN A 106 -8.77 -12.15 -8.08
CA ASN A 106 -8.44 -13.53 -7.66
C ASN A 106 -7.10 -14.08 -8.19
N ALA A 107 -6.59 -13.52 -9.28
CA ALA A 107 -5.28 -13.91 -9.84
C ALA A 107 -4.12 -13.51 -8.93
N GLY A 108 -4.25 -12.40 -8.19
CA GLY A 108 -3.20 -11.84 -7.34
C GLY A 108 -3.11 -12.46 -5.96
N CYS A 109 -4.23 -12.92 -5.42
CA CYS A 109 -4.28 -13.54 -4.11
C CYS A 109 -3.44 -14.84 -4.10
N GLY A 110 -2.43 -14.86 -3.23
CA GLY A 110 -1.56 -16.02 -3.05
C GLY A 110 -0.62 -16.31 -4.22
N LEU A 111 -0.33 -15.31 -5.08
CA LEU A 111 0.49 -15.49 -6.28
C LEU A 111 1.88 -16.06 -5.96
N LYS A 112 2.53 -15.56 -4.90
CA LYS A 112 3.86 -16.01 -4.42
C LYS A 112 3.91 -17.51 -4.08
N GLN A 113 2.81 -18.08 -3.61
CA GLN A 113 2.75 -19.46 -3.13
C GLN A 113 2.45 -20.46 -4.26
N ARG A 114 2.20 -19.98 -5.48
CA ARG A 114 1.89 -20.85 -6.62
C ARG A 114 3.15 -21.52 -7.17
N ALA A 115 2.95 -22.67 -7.82
CA ALA A 115 4.00 -23.29 -8.62
C ALA A 115 4.42 -22.33 -9.75
N TYR A 116 5.69 -22.40 -10.17
CA TYR A 116 6.23 -21.45 -11.16
C TYR A 116 5.41 -21.39 -12.46
N GLU A 117 4.93 -22.53 -12.96
CA GLU A 117 4.12 -22.59 -14.17
C GLU A 117 2.80 -21.83 -14.00
N ASP A 118 2.11 -22.03 -12.87
CA ASP A 118 0.88 -21.31 -12.53
C ASP A 118 1.14 -19.83 -12.29
N PHE A 119 2.24 -19.47 -11.62
CA PHE A 119 2.65 -18.09 -11.39
C PHE A 119 2.76 -17.33 -12.72
N VAL A 120 3.42 -17.91 -13.73
CA VAL A 120 3.60 -17.26 -15.05
C VAL A 120 2.27 -17.11 -15.78
N VAL A 121 1.34 -18.05 -15.62
CA VAL A 121 0.00 -17.98 -16.24
C VAL A 121 -0.86 -16.91 -15.57
N GLU A 122 -0.87 -16.87 -14.24
CA GLU A 122 -1.63 -15.87 -13.47
C GLU A 122 -1.06 -14.46 -13.68
N LEU A 123 0.26 -14.30 -13.74
CA LEU A 123 0.89 -13.00 -13.97
C LEU A 123 0.47 -12.37 -15.31
N LYS A 124 0.17 -13.17 -16.33
CA LYS A 124 -0.30 -12.68 -17.64
C LYS A 124 -1.72 -12.14 -17.61
N LYS A 125 -2.48 -12.35 -16.53
CA LYS A 125 -3.83 -11.82 -16.37
C LYS A 125 -3.85 -10.37 -15.89
N PHE A 126 -2.70 -9.84 -15.47
CA PHE A 126 -2.52 -8.43 -15.19
C PHE A 126 -2.08 -7.73 -16.48
N ASP A 127 -3.04 -7.36 -17.31
CA ASP A 127 -2.83 -6.76 -18.62
C ASP A 127 -3.30 -5.30 -18.71
N ASP A 128 -3.74 -4.72 -17.59
CA ASP A 128 -4.14 -3.32 -17.48
C ASP A 128 -3.03 -2.45 -16.86
N GLU A 129 -2.99 -1.17 -17.22
CA GLU A 129 -2.08 -0.19 -16.61
C GLU A 129 -2.41 0.02 -15.12
N ASP A 130 -3.68 -0.14 -14.73
CA ASP A 130 -4.12 0.01 -13.35
C ASP A 130 -3.58 -1.10 -12.42
N ASP A 131 -3.11 -2.23 -12.96
CA ASP A 131 -2.50 -3.32 -12.18
C ASP A 131 -1.06 -3.00 -11.73
N VAL A 132 -0.40 -2.08 -12.44
CA VAL A 132 1.03 -1.80 -12.28
C VAL A 132 1.41 -1.38 -10.85
N PRO A 133 0.68 -0.49 -10.16
CA PRO A 133 1.03 -0.08 -8.80
C PRO A 133 1.06 -1.25 -7.81
N ALA A 134 0.07 -2.15 -7.86
CA ALA A 134 -0.01 -3.30 -6.97
C ALA A 134 1.07 -4.35 -7.29
N LEU A 135 1.29 -4.64 -8.58
CA LEU A 135 2.38 -5.52 -9.03
C LEU A 135 3.75 -5.01 -8.61
N TYR A 136 4.00 -3.71 -8.79
CA TYR A 136 5.27 -3.08 -8.43
C TYR A 136 5.50 -3.13 -6.93
N ALA A 137 4.49 -2.76 -6.13
CA ALA A 137 4.56 -2.83 -4.67
C ALA A 137 4.86 -4.26 -4.18
N PHE A 138 4.14 -5.26 -4.69
CA PHE A 138 4.39 -6.67 -4.38
C PHE A 138 5.80 -7.12 -4.78
N ALA A 139 6.22 -6.85 -6.03
CA ALA A 139 7.51 -7.31 -6.52
C ALA A 139 8.70 -6.73 -5.74
N VAL A 140 8.68 -5.42 -5.47
CA VAL A 140 9.75 -4.74 -4.73
C VAL A 140 9.79 -5.22 -3.28
N SER A 141 8.64 -5.29 -2.62
CA SER A 141 8.58 -5.69 -1.22
C SER A 141 8.92 -7.17 -1.01
N TRP A 142 8.53 -8.04 -1.93
CA TRP A 142 8.91 -9.45 -1.91
C TRP A 142 10.41 -9.64 -2.12
N LEU A 143 11.01 -8.95 -3.10
CA LEU A 143 12.46 -8.99 -3.34
C LEU A 143 13.23 -8.55 -2.09
N LEU A 144 12.77 -7.49 -1.43
CA LEU A 144 13.37 -7.01 -0.20
C LEU A 144 13.23 -8.04 0.93
N ALA A 145 12.06 -8.65 1.09
CA ALA A 145 11.80 -9.65 2.13
C ALA A 145 12.62 -10.93 1.97
N ILE A 146 12.97 -11.34 0.74
CA ILE A 146 13.87 -12.47 0.50
C ILE A 146 15.32 -12.11 0.83
N ARG A 147 15.72 -10.85 0.61
CA ARG A 147 17.09 -10.37 0.83
C ARG A 147 17.41 -10.12 2.31
N ALA A 148 16.44 -9.61 3.07
CA ALA A 148 16.59 -9.12 4.45
C ALA A 148 16.69 -10.25 5.48
#